data_AF-A0A1C5BDF5-F1
#
_entry.id   AF-A0A1C5BDF5-F1
#
_cell.length_a   1.000
_cell.length_b   1.000
_cell.length_c   1.000
_cell.angle_alpha   90.00
_cell.angle_beta   90.00
_cell.angle_gamma   90.00
#
_symmetry.space_group_name_H-M   'P 1'
#
loop_
_entity.id
_entity.type
_entity.pdbx_description
1 polymer ?
#
loop_
_entity_poly.entity_id
_entity_poly.type
_entity_poly.pdbx_seq_one_letter_code
_entity_poly.pdbx_strand_id
1 'polypeptide(L)'
;MSAPIALDPSRILLFRPVPWHSNRTYGKVIDPVRATAHHAEALWAGLRFEWAAVRRKKLDPRLEALTGMRSAATVGCGWSMDFGCWENHRLTTVVAVENMRSRTHSALGPTSQGFKDRCVVERPAGR
;
A
#
# COMPACT_ATOMS: atom_id res chain seq x y z
N MET A 1 -5.38 -14.16 8.56
CA MET A 1 -6.31 -14.52 7.48
C MET A 1 -5.58 -14.31 6.17
N SER A 2 -5.09 -15.38 5.55
CA SER A 2 -4.26 -15.34 4.34
C SER A 2 -4.97 -14.69 3.15
N ALA A 3 -4.20 -14.11 2.22
CA ALA A 3 -4.76 -13.43 1.06
C ALA A 3 -5.62 -14.37 0.19
N PRO A 4 -6.82 -13.96 -0.25
CA PRO A 4 -7.70 -14.75 -1.11
C PRO A 4 -7.14 -14.95 -2.53
N ILE A 5 -6.18 -14.11 -2.95
CA ILE A 5 -5.61 -14.13 -4.30
C ILE A 5 -4.23 -14.77 -4.26
N ALA A 6 -3.94 -15.64 -5.23
CA ALA A 6 -2.63 -16.25 -5.38
C ALA A 6 -1.55 -15.17 -5.51
N LEU A 7 -0.48 -15.27 -4.71
CA LEU A 7 0.61 -14.29 -4.74
C LEU A 7 1.71 -14.65 -5.74
N ASP A 8 1.57 -15.74 -6.49
CA ASP A 8 2.54 -16.16 -7.50
C ASP A 8 2.02 -15.84 -8.91
N PRO A 9 2.27 -14.62 -9.44
CA PRO A 9 1.96 -14.33 -10.84
C PRO A 9 2.80 -15.23 -11.74
N SER A 10 2.16 -15.79 -12.78
CA SER A 10 2.89 -16.48 -13.84
C SER A 10 4.00 -15.56 -14.35
N ARG A 11 5.22 -16.10 -14.49
CA ARG A 11 6.45 -15.33 -14.76
C ARG A 11 6.46 -14.72 -16.17
N ILE A 12 5.52 -13.84 -16.48
CA ILE A 12 5.52 -13.02 -17.68
C ILE A 12 6.75 -12.12 -17.59
N LEU A 13 7.61 -12.17 -18.60
CA LEU A 13 8.91 -11.49 -18.64
C LEU A 13 8.81 -10.00 -18.24
N LEU A 14 7.68 -9.37 -18.57
CA LEU A 14 7.35 -7.98 -18.31
C LEU A 14 7.31 -7.62 -16.80
N PHE A 15 7.01 -8.58 -15.93
CA PHE A 15 6.91 -8.37 -14.47
C PHE A 15 8.11 -8.91 -13.68
N ARG A 16 9.15 -9.42 -14.35
CA ARG A 16 10.43 -9.77 -13.72
C ARG A 16 11.09 -8.62 -12.93
N PRO A 17 11.03 -7.33 -13.32
CA PRO A 17 11.64 -6.28 -12.52
C PRO A 17 10.82 -5.90 -11.28
N VAL A 18 9.56 -6.36 -11.16
CA VAL A 18 8.66 -5.94 -10.08
C VAL A 18 9.15 -6.40 -8.69
N PRO A 19 9.52 -7.67 -8.46
CA PRO A 19 10.11 -8.08 -7.18
C PRO A 19 11.43 -7.37 -6.87
N TRP A 20 12.27 -7.16 -7.89
CA TRP A 20 13.54 -6.45 -7.73
C TRP A 20 13.32 -4.98 -7.32
N HIS A 21 12.40 -4.28 -7.99
CA HIS A 21 12.07 -2.89 -7.67
C HIS A 21 11.45 -2.77 -6.29
N SER A 22 10.51 -3.66 -5.94
CA SER A 22 9.91 -3.68 -4.60
C SER A 22 10.96 -3.92 -3.52
N ASN A 23 11.87 -4.87 -3.73
CA ASN A 23 12.93 -5.17 -2.78
C ASN A 23 13.93 -4.01 -2.64
N ARG A 24 14.23 -3.31 -3.74
CA ARG A 24 15.12 -2.14 -3.73
C ARG A 24 14.51 -0.93 -3.02
N THR A 25 13.22 -0.68 -3.22
CA THR A 25 12.54 0.52 -2.68
C THR A 25 12.06 0.30 -1.25
N TYR A 26 11.51 -0.88 -0.95
CA TYR A 26 10.83 -1.16 0.32
C TYR A 26 11.55 -2.20 1.18
N GLY A 27 12.62 -2.84 0.69
CA GLY A 27 13.36 -3.89 1.41
C GLY A 27 12.63 -5.24 1.51
N LYS A 28 11.40 -5.32 1.00
CA LYS A 28 10.57 -6.54 0.92
C LYS A 28 9.73 -6.52 -0.36
N VAL A 29 9.34 -7.69 -0.84
CA VAL A 29 8.38 -7.80 -1.95
C VAL A 29 6.97 -7.61 -1.39
N ILE A 30 6.31 -6.52 -1.76
CA ILE A 30 4.98 -6.21 -1.24
C ILE A 30 3.91 -7.08 -1.89
N ASP A 31 3.06 -7.72 -1.07
CA ASP A 31 2.03 -8.66 -1.52
C ASP A 31 1.02 -8.03 -2.49
N PRO A 32 0.57 -6.78 -2.31
CA PRO A 32 -0.37 -6.19 -3.24
C PRO A 32 0.14 -6.07 -4.66
N VAL A 33 1.43 -5.79 -4.83
CA VAL A 33 2.06 -5.67 -6.14
C VAL A 33 2.15 -7.04 -6.81
N ARG A 34 2.39 -8.11 -6.04
CA ARG A 34 2.32 -9.48 -6.56
C ARG A 34 0.91 -9.85 -6.99
N ALA A 35 -0.11 -9.43 -6.21
CA ALA A 35 -1.51 -9.67 -6.52
C ALA A 35 -2.00 -8.86 -7.73
N THR A 36 -1.53 -7.62 -7.93
CA THR A 36 -1.87 -6.83 -9.14
C THR A 36 -1.05 -7.22 -10.37
N ALA A 37 0.12 -7.84 -10.21
CA ALA A 37 0.96 -8.28 -11.32
C ALA A 37 0.35 -9.41 -12.18
N HIS A 38 -0.73 -10.06 -11.73
CA HIS A 38 -1.54 -10.96 -12.57
C HIS A 38 -2.20 -10.25 -13.76
N HIS A 39 -2.45 -8.94 -13.63
CA HIS A 39 -3.07 -8.12 -14.66
C HIS A 39 -2.23 -6.88 -14.94
N ALA A 40 -1.53 -6.89 -16.09
CA ALA A 40 -0.63 -5.82 -16.52
C ALA A 40 -1.23 -4.43 -16.43
N GLU A 41 -2.46 -4.27 -16.94
CA GLU A 41 -3.15 -2.99 -16.97
C GLU A 41 -3.49 -2.48 -15.57
N ALA A 42 -3.91 -3.38 -14.67
CA ALA A 42 -4.19 -3.04 -13.28
C ALA A 42 -2.93 -2.58 -12.54
N LEU A 43 -1.81 -3.28 -12.74
CA LEU A 43 -0.52 -2.87 -12.17
C LEU A 43 -0.10 -1.50 -12.71
N TRP A 44 -0.15 -1.29 -14.03
CA TRP A 44 0.25 -0.02 -14.64
C TRP A 44 -0.65 1.15 -14.24
N ALA A 45 -1.97 0.93 -14.12
CA ALA A 45 -2.90 1.94 -13.65
C ALA A 45 -2.60 2.34 -12.20
N GLY A 46 -2.37 1.36 -11.32
CA GLY A 46 -1.96 1.60 -9.94
C GLY A 46 -0.66 2.39 -9.85
N LEU A 47 0.39 1.97 -10.57
CA LEU A 47 1.68 2.67 -10.58
C LEU A 47 1.59 4.10 -11.12
N ARG A 48 0.80 4.33 -12.19
CA ARG A 48 0.59 5.68 -12.73
C ARG A 48 -0.09 6.59 -11.72
N PHE A 49 -1.09 6.08 -11.01
CA PHE A 49 -1.77 6.83 -9.96
C PHE A 49 -0.83 7.16 -8.81
N GLU A 50 -0.09 6.18 -8.31
CA GLU A 50 0.89 6.38 -7.23
C GLU A 50 1.93 7.43 -7.60
N TRP A 51 2.50 7.34 -8.79
CA TRP A 51 3.49 8.30 -9.26
C TRP A 51 2.93 9.71 -9.46
N ALA A 52 1.72 9.81 -10.01
CA ALA A 52 1.05 11.10 -10.16
C ALA A 52 0.79 11.75 -8.80
N ALA A 53 0.40 10.96 -7.80
CA ALA A 53 0.09 11.43 -6.47
C ALA A 53 1.35 11.84 -5.68
N VAL A 54 2.43 11.03 -5.70
CA VAL A 54 3.72 11.35 -5.06
C VAL A 54 4.37 12.63 -5.61
N ARG A 55 4.09 12.99 -6.87
CA ARG A 55 4.60 14.23 -7.46
C ARG A 55 3.93 15.49 -6.93
N ARG A 56 2.78 15.41 -6.24
CA ARG A 56 2.01 16.59 -5.82
C ARG A 56 2.41 17.02 -4.42
N LYS A 57 3.44 17.86 -4.30
CA LYS A 57 3.96 18.38 -3.02
C LYS A 57 3.27 19.67 -2.55
N LYS A 58 1.94 19.68 -2.47
CA LYS A 58 1.18 20.87 -2.02
C LYS A 58 0.79 20.85 -0.53
N LEU A 59 0.79 19.69 0.12
CA LEU A 59 0.36 19.54 1.51
C LEU A 59 1.57 19.46 2.45
N ASP A 60 1.40 19.91 3.69
CA ASP A 60 2.39 19.70 4.74
C ASP A 60 2.56 18.19 5.01
N PRO A 61 3.79 17.64 5.03
CA PRO A 61 4.02 16.21 5.20
C PRO A 61 3.42 15.61 6.47
N ARG A 62 3.32 16.38 7.57
CA ARG A 62 2.70 15.89 8.82
C ARG A 62 1.19 15.80 8.70
N LEU A 63 0.54 16.74 7.99
CA LEU A 63 -0.89 16.69 7.71
C LEU A 63 -1.24 15.56 6.75
N GLU A 64 -0.39 15.31 5.76
CA GLU A 64 -0.55 14.23 4.80
C GLU A 64 -0.45 12.85 5.47
N ALA A 65 0.54 12.67 6.34
CA ALA A 65 0.71 11.52 7.22
C ALA A 65 -0.52 11.22 8.09
N LEU A 66 -1.03 12.21 8.82
CA LEU A 66 -2.22 12.05 9.67
C LEU A 66 -3.45 11.66 8.88
N THR A 67 -3.63 12.28 7.71
CA THR A 67 -4.79 12.02 6.85
C THR A 67 -4.69 10.65 6.18
N GLY A 68 -3.48 10.22 5.79
CA GLY A 68 -3.23 8.88 5.25
C GLY A 68 -3.55 7.80 6.28
N MET A 69 -3.05 7.95 7.51
CA MET A 69 -3.36 7.03 8.61
C MET A 69 -4.85 6.99 8.95
N ARG A 70 -5.56 8.14 8.89
CA ARG A 70 -7.02 8.17 9.04
C ARG A 70 -7.73 7.40 7.93
N SER A 71 -7.31 7.55 6.68
CA SER A 71 -7.89 6.80 5.55
C SER A 71 -7.72 5.29 5.75
N ALA A 72 -6.51 4.85 6.10
CA ALA A 72 -6.23 3.43 6.37
C ALA A 72 -7.09 2.89 7.53
N ALA A 73 -7.21 3.66 8.61
CA ALA A 73 -8.03 3.30 9.77
C ALA A 73 -9.52 3.22 9.45
N THR A 74 -10.05 4.11 8.59
CA THR A 74 -11.46 4.07 8.18
C THR A 74 -11.80 2.87 7.31
N VAL A 75 -10.84 2.39 6.50
CA VAL A 75 -11.03 1.22 5.64
C VAL A 75 -10.82 -0.09 6.42
N GLY A 76 -9.98 -0.07 7.46
CA GLY A 76 -9.77 -1.23 8.34
C GLY A 76 -8.90 -2.33 7.73
N CYS A 77 -8.16 -2.03 6.65
CA CYS A 77 -7.25 -2.99 6.02
C CYS A 77 -5.96 -3.16 6.83
N GLY A 78 -5.69 -4.38 7.29
CA GLY A 78 -4.51 -4.70 8.11
C GLY A 78 -3.17 -4.46 7.41
N TRP A 79 -3.09 -4.69 6.09
CA TRP A 79 -1.87 -4.41 5.31
C TRP A 79 -1.64 -2.89 5.18
N SER A 80 -2.68 -2.12 4.87
CA SER A 80 -2.57 -0.65 4.76
C SER A 80 -2.20 0.01 6.08
N MET A 81 -2.73 -0.48 7.21
CA MET A 81 -2.32 -0.01 8.53
C MET A 81 -0.86 -0.35 8.86
N ASP A 82 -0.36 -1.48 8.38
CA ASP A 82 1.04 -1.91 8.58
C ASP A 82 2.00 -1.08 7.72
N PHE A 83 1.75 -1.03 6.41
CA PHE A 83 2.57 -0.28 5.46
C PHE A 83 2.50 1.24 5.69
N GLY A 84 1.30 1.78 5.92
CA GLY A 84 1.09 3.22 6.16
C GLY A 84 1.81 3.70 7.43
N CYS A 85 1.91 2.85 8.46
CA CYS A 85 2.70 3.19 9.64
C CYS A 85 4.20 3.28 9.33
N TRP A 86 4.75 2.33 8.57
CA TRP A 86 6.15 2.33 8.13
C TRP A 86 6.49 3.52 7.25
N GLU A 87 5.55 3.94 6.38
CA GLU A 87 5.72 5.09 5.49
C GLU A 87 5.60 6.42 6.24
N ASN A 88 4.69 6.51 7.22
CA ASN A 88 4.51 7.69 8.06
C ASN A 88 5.78 8.05 8.86
N HIS A 89 6.50 7.05 9.39
CA HIS A 89 7.77 7.28 10.07
C HIS A 89 8.84 7.90 9.15
N ARG A 90 8.64 7.80 7.83
CA ARG A 90 9.53 8.36 6.82
C ARG A 90 9.00 9.65 6.19
N LEU A 91 7.83 10.17 6.63
CA LEU A 91 7.18 11.37 6.13
C LEU A 91 6.94 11.37 4.60
N THR A 92 6.65 10.19 4.02
CA THR A 92 6.44 10.02 2.57
C THR A 92 5.00 9.66 2.19
N THR A 93 4.08 9.62 3.16
CA THR A 93 2.70 9.16 2.93
C THR A 93 1.95 10.12 2.01
N VAL A 94 1.17 9.55 1.08
CA VAL A 94 0.26 10.31 0.20
C VAL A 94 -1.18 9.86 0.40
N VAL A 95 -2.06 10.78 0.81
CA VAL A 95 -3.46 10.46 1.18
C VAL A 95 -4.22 9.75 0.06
N ALA A 96 -4.09 10.26 -1.17
CA ALA A 96 -4.77 9.69 -2.32
C ALA A 96 -4.30 8.25 -2.61
N VAL A 97 -2.98 8.03 -2.50
CA VAL A 97 -2.36 6.71 -2.62
C VAL A 97 -2.87 5.79 -1.53
N GLU A 98 -2.89 6.24 -0.28
CA GLU A 98 -3.29 5.40 0.84
C GLU A 98 -4.77 5.03 0.78
N ASN A 99 -5.63 5.91 0.30
CA ASN A 99 -7.05 5.60 0.08
C ASN A 99 -7.23 4.56 -1.03
N MET A 100 -6.56 4.74 -2.18
CA MET A 100 -6.60 3.76 -3.26
C MET A 100 -6.06 2.41 -2.80
N ARG A 101 -4.87 2.40 -2.17
CA ARG A 101 -4.23 1.22 -1.59
C ARG A 101 -5.16 0.54 -0.61
N SER A 102 -5.72 1.27 0.35
CA SER A 102 -6.62 0.70 1.35
C SER A 102 -7.82 0.00 0.72
N ARG A 103 -8.46 0.59 -0.30
CA ARG A 103 -9.61 -0.02 -1.00
C ARG A 103 -9.20 -1.24 -1.81
N THR A 104 -8.15 -1.11 -2.62
CA THR A 104 -7.64 -2.19 -3.46
C THR A 104 -7.16 -3.35 -2.58
N HIS A 105 -6.42 -3.08 -1.51
CA HIS A 105 -5.91 -4.10 -0.60
C HIS A 105 -7.02 -4.73 0.22
N SER A 106 -8.08 -4.00 0.59
CA SER A 106 -9.26 -4.64 1.19
C SER A 106 -9.88 -5.67 0.26
N ALA A 107 -9.92 -5.39 -1.05
CA ALA A 107 -10.41 -6.32 -2.05
C ALA A 107 -9.43 -7.49 -2.32
N LEU A 108 -8.12 -7.21 -2.35
CA LEU A 108 -7.08 -8.23 -2.58
C LEU A 108 -6.80 -9.09 -1.34
N GLY A 109 -7.19 -8.61 -0.15
CA GLY A 109 -7.04 -9.23 1.16
C GLY A 109 -5.60 -9.56 1.62
N PRO A 110 -4.54 -8.80 1.31
CA PRO A 110 -3.20 -9.15 1.77
C PRO A 110 -3.09 -9.04 3.29
N THR A 111 -2.34 -9.97 3.89
CA THR A 111 -2.01 -9.93 5.31
C THR A 111 -0.94 -8.90 5.60
N SER A 112 -0.92 -8.35 6.82
CA SER A 112 0.24 -7.59 7.32
C SER A 112 1.55 -8.37 7.07
N GLN A 113 2.55 -7.69 6.50
CA GLN A 113 3.85 -8.25 6.11
C GLN A 113 4.98 -7.87 7.09
N GLY A 114 4.62 -7.28 8.23
CA GLY A 114 5.55 -6.89 9.29
C GLY A 114 6.42 -5.70 8.87
N PHE A 115 5.79 -4.65 8.36
CA PHE A 115 6.45 -3.38 8.06
C PHE A 115 6.53 -2.44 9.29
N LYS A 116 5.70 -2.60 10.33
CA LYS A 116 5.62 -1.68 11.49
C LYS A 116 6.92 -1.45 12.27
N ASP A 117 7.15 -0.22 12.74
CA ASP A 117 8.06 0.07 13.88
C ASP A 117 7.43 0.83 15.08
N ARG A 118 6.24 1.48 14.95
CA ARG A 118 4.99 1.27 15.75
C ARG A 118 3.94 2.38 15.53
N CYS A 119 2.70 1.99 15.25
CA CYS A 119 1.51 2.84 15.35
C CYS A 119 0.36 2.01 15.93
N VAL A 120 -0.25 2.48 17.02
CA VAL A 120 -1.48 1.93 17.59
C VAL A 120 -2.55 3.01 17.52
N VAL A 121 -3.44 2.87 16.55
CA VAL A 121 -4.65 3.67 16.39
C VAL A 121 -5.79 2.66 16.45
N GLU A 122 -6.54 2.68 17.55
CA GLU A 122 -7.73 1.84 17.68
C GLU A 122 -8.86 2.39 16.82
N ARG A 123 -9.63 1.49 16.21
CA ARG A 123 -10.86 1.85 15.50
C ARG A 123 -11.75 2.63 16.47
N PRO A 124 -12.24 3.84 16.16
CA PRO A 124 -13.25 4.46 17.00
C PRO A 124 -14.44 3.50 17.11
N ALA A 125 -14.69 3.00 18.32
CA ALA A 125 -15.83 2.16 18.59
C ALA A 125 -17.09 3.00 18.35
N GLY A 126 -17.89 2.61 17.36
CA GLY A 126 -19.17 3.26 17.07
C GLY A 126 -19.08 4.38 16.04
N ARG A 127 -19.15 4.01 14.76
CA ARG A 127 -19.99 4.70 13.79
C ARG A 127 -20.43 3.73 12.71
#